data_AF-R5AC33-F1
#
_entry.id   AF-R5AC33-F1
#
_cell.length_a   1.000
_cell.length_b   1.000
_cell.length_c   1.000
_cell.angle_alpha   90.00
_cell.angle_beta   90.00
_cell.angle_gamma   90.00
#
_symmetry.space_group_name_H-M   'P 1'
#
loop_
_entity.id
_entity.type
_entity.pdbx_description
1 polymer ?
#
loop_
_entity_poly.entity_id
_entity_poly.type
_entity_poly.pdbx_seq_one_letter_code
_entity_poly.pdbx_strand_id
1 'polypeptide(L)'
;MVDLLAVAPCTGNTLSKIASGITDTPVTMAVKSALRIGIPVVLCCATNDAMAASGPNLLRLLNTKNVYLVPLRQDDPVKKPVSLVADFTLLPKAIELALEGKQLQPVFLPPHTSL
;
A
#
# COMPACT_ATOMS: atom_id res chain seq x y z
N MET A 1 -19.47 11.95 -4.25
CA MET A 1 -18.64 11.67 -3.05
C MET A 1 -18.18 10.22 -3.17
N VAL A 2 -16.99 9.86 -2.67
CA VAL A 2 -16.47 8.48 -2.73
C VAL A 2 -16.43 7.89 -1.32
N ASP A 3 -16.55 6.58 -1.21
CA ASP A 3 -16.53 5.87 0.08
C ASP A 3 -15.13 5.40 0.47
N LEU A 4 -14.22 5.28 -0.51
CA LEU A 4 -12.84 4.82 -0.34
C LEU A 4 -11.96 5.34 -1.50
N LEU A 5 -10.66 5.48 -1.25
CA LEU A 5 -9.67 5.74 -2.30
C LEU A 5 -8.66 4.60 -2.38
N ALA A 6 -8.44 4.05 -3.58
CA ALA A 6 -7.40 3.05 -3.83
C ALA A 6 -6.28 3.62 -4.69
N VAL A 7 -5.03 3.27 -4.38
CA VAL A 7 -3.84 3.58 -5.20
C VAL A 7 -3.21 2.28 -5.68
N ALA A 8 -3.41 1.95 -6.95
CA ALA A 8 -2.93 0.71 -7.56
C ALA A 8 -2.44 0.94 -9.01
N PRO A 9 -1.13 0.78 -9.30
CA PRO A 9 -0.04 0.52 -8.36
C PRO A 9 0.30 1.73 -7.47
N CYS A 10 0.79 1.47 -6.27
CA CYS A 10 1.46 2.46 -5.42
C CYS A 10 2.98 2.23 -5.49
N THR A 11 3.68 3.01 -6.32
CA THR A 11 5.15 2.94 -6.47
C THR A 11 5.87 3.40 -5.21
N GLY A 12 7.16 3.06 -5.03
CA GLY A 12 7.96 3.53 -3.89
C GLY A 12 8.03 5.04 -3.76
N ASN A 13 8.06 5.77 -4.90
CA ASN A 13 8.00 7.23 -4.91
C ASN A 13 6.65 7.75 -4.38
N THR A 14 5.53 7.21 -4.87
CA THR A 14 4.20 7.60 -4.40
C THR A 14 4.03 7.27 -2.92
N LEU A 15 4.45 6.08 -2.48
CA LEU A 15 4.44 5.64 -1.09
C LEU A 15 5.22 6.61 -0.18
N SER A 16 6.43 6.98 -0.59
CA SER A 16 7.32 7.88 0.16
C SER A 16 6.74 9.30 0.28
N LYS A 17 6.11 9.80 -0.79
CA LYS A 17 5.42 11.09 -0.79
C LYS A 17 4.20 11.09 0.13
N ILE A 18 3.36 10.05 0.08
CA ILE A 18 2.22 9.89 0.98
C ILE A 18 2.69 9.83 2.43
N ALA A 19 3.70 9.01 2.74
CA ALA A 19 4.26 8.85 4.09
C ALA A 19 4.92 10.14 4.65
N SER A 20 5.25 11.08 3.77
CA SER A 20 5.85 12.38 4.10
C SER A 20 4.86 13.55 3.99
N GLY A 21 3.59 13.30 3.63
CA GLY A 21 2.58 14.35 3.46
C GLY A 21 2.77 15.25 2.24
N ILE A 22 3.58 14.84 1.26
CA ILE A 22 3.85 15.59 0.03
C ILE A 22 2.68 15.43 -0.94
N THR A 23 2.13 16.54 -1.43
CA THR A 23 0.96 16.56 -2.33
C THR A 23 1.21 17.28 -3.65
N ASP A 24 2.27 16.89 -4.35
CA ASP A 24 2.72 17.46 -5.62
C ASP A 24 2.14 16.74 -6.86
N THR A 25 1.26 15.75 -6.67
CA THR A 25 0.55 15.05 -7.75
C THR A 25 -0.93 14.96 -7.45
N PRO A 26 -1.81 14.79 -8.46
CA PRO A 26 -3.23 14.55 -8.23
C PRO A 26 -3.50 13.35 -7.29
N VAL A 27 -2.73 12.26 -7.42
CA VAL A 27 -2.87 11.06 -6.57
C VAL A 27 -2.54 11.38 -5.11
N THR A 28 -1.41 12.03 -4.85
CA THR A 28 -1.00 12.36 -3.48
C THR A 28 -1.91 13.42 -2.84
N MET A 29 -2.45 14.35 -3.62
CA MET A 29 -3.49 15.30 -3.18
C MET A 29 -4.82 14.59 -2.85
N ALA A 30 -5.24 13.61 -3.67
CA ALA A 30 -6.44 12.84 -3.41
C ALA A 30 -6.32 12.03 -2.10
N VAL A 31 -5.16 11.40 -1.87
CA VAL A 31 -4.89 10.67 -0.62
C VAL A 31 -4.96 11.58 0.59
N LYS A 32 -4.30 12.75 0.55
CA LYS A 32 -4.38 13.73 1.65
C LYS A 32 -5.81 14.18 1.91
N SER A 33 -6.56 14.48 0.84
CA SER A 33 -7.94 14.94 0.94
C SER A 33 -8.86 13.86 1.52
N ALA A 34 -8.70 12.60 1.12
CA ALA A 34 -9.44 11.46 1.67
C ALA A 34 -9.17 11.30 3.17
N LEU A 35 -7.89 11.25 3.57
CA LEU A 35 -7.50 11.09 4.97
C LEU A 35 -7.98 12.24 5.85
N ARG A 36 -8.01 13.48 5.33
CA ARG A 36 -8.51 14.66 6.05
C ARG A 36 -9.95 14.50 6.55
N ILE A 37 -10.80 13.83 5.78
CA ILE A 37 -12.21 13.60 6.10
C ILE A 37 -12.51 12.18 6.56
N GLY A 38 -11.46 11.40 6.85
CA GLY A 38 -11.58 10.06 7.38
C GLY A 38 -11.97 8.98 6.36
N ILE A 39 -11.91 9.28 5.06
CA ILE A 39 -12.13 8.26 4.02
C ILE A 39 -10.96 7.25 4.04
N PRO A 40 -11.25 5.94 4.06
CA PRO A 40 -10.21 4.91 4.01
C PRO A 40 -9.39 4.97 2.72
N VAL A 41 -8.09 4.70 2.83
CA VAL A 41 -7.15 4.64 1.71
C VAL A 41 -6.53 3.25 1.64
N VAL A 42 -6.66 2.58 0.50
CA VAL A 42 -6.04 1.28 0.23
C VAL A 42 -4.84 1.45 -0.69
N LEU A 43 -3.68 0.96 -0.27
CA LEU A 43 -2.43 1.03 -1.03
C LEU A 43 -2.05 -0.35 -1.57
N CYS A 44 -1.98 -0.47 -2.90
CA CYS A 44 -1.50 -1.65 -3.59
C CYS A 44 -0.03 -1.46 -3.97
N CYS A 45 0.88 -1.63 -3.01
CA CYS A 45 2.30 -1.30 -3.17
C CYS A 45 3.01 -2.21 -4.16
N ALA A 46 3.84 -1.63 -5.02
CA ALA A 46 4.70 -2.36 -5.95
C ALA A 46 6.01 -1.59 -6.11
N THR A 47 7.06 -2.03 -5.40
CA THR A 47 8.35 -1.35 -5.45
C THR A 47 9.50 -2.29 -5.13
N ASN A 48 10.64 -2.06 -5.80
CA ASN A 48 11.82 -2.91 -5.71
C ASN A 48 12.74 -2.59 -4.53
N ASP A 49 12.39 -1.59 -3.72
CA ASP A 49 13.13 -1.11 -2.55
C ASP A 49 12.27 -1.14 -1.26
N ALA A 50 11.19 -1.94 -1.26
CA ALA A 50 10.18 -1.98 -0.21
C ALA A 50 10.74 -2.40 1.16
N MET A 51 11.76 -3.25 1.20
CA MET A 51 12.47 -3.64 2.43
C MET A 51 13.77 -2.85 2.63
N ALA A 52 14.00 -1.80 1.83
CA ALA A 52 15.14 -0.89 1.90
C ALA A 52 14.64 0.54 2.16
N ALA A 53 14.91 1.49 1.25
CA ALA A 53 14.58 2.91 1.43
C ALA A 53 13.07 3.18 1.62
N SER A 54 12.21 2.40 0.96
CA SER A 54 10.75 2.53 1.10
C SER A 54 10.19 1.84 2.35
N GLY A 55 10.97 1.03 3.06
CA GLY A 55 10.51 0.24 4.23
C GLY A 55 9.97 1.07 5.39
N PRO A 56 10.69 2.12 5.85
CA PRO A 56 10.18 3.01 6.89
C PRO A 56 8.86 3.68 6.49
N ASN A 57 8.68 4.01 5.20
CA ASN A 57 7.46 4.63 4.68
C ASN A 57 6.30 3.64 4.66
N LEU A 58 6.56 2.40 4.23
CA LEU A 58 5.58 1.31 4.24
C LEU A 58 5.05 1.05 5.65
N LEU A 59 5.95 0.86 6.61
CA LEU A 59 5.58 0.55 8.00
C LEU A 59 4.94 1.76 8.71
N ARG A 60 5.37 2.99 8.41
CA ARG A 60 4.70 4.20 8.89
C ARG A 60 3.24 4.25 8.42
N LEU A 61 3.01 3.96 7.14
CA LEU A 61 1.67 3.97 6.57
C LEU A 61 0.80 2.81 7.07
N LEU A 62 1.37 1.63 7.29
CA LEU A 62 0.68 0.51 7.95
C LEU A 62 0.20 0.89 9.37
N ASN A 63 0.92 1.76 10.07
CA ASN A 63 0.54 2.27 11.39
C ASN A 63 -0.34 3.54 11.34
N THR A 64 -0.72 4.01 10.15
CA THR A 64 -1.50 5.24 9.99
C THR A 64 -3.00 4.94 9.98
N LYS A 65 -3.78 5.68 10.77
CA LYS A 65 -5.25 5.54 10.82
C LYS A 65 -5.85 5.70 9.41
N ASN A 66 -6.81 4.84 9.08
CA ASN A 66 -7.54 4.80 7.80
C ASN A 66 -6.64 4.50 6.58
N VAL A 67 -5.42 4.00 6.78
CA VAL A 67 -4.59 3.47 5.70
C VAL A 67 -4.55 1.94 5.81
N TYR A 68 -4.77 1.27 4.68
CA TYR A 68 -4.81 -0.18 4.56
C TYR A 68 -3.89 -0.62 3.43
N LEU A 69 -3.27 -1.78 3.56
CA LEU A 69 -2.42 -2.36 2.53
C LEU A 69 -3.14 -3.52 1.85
N VAL A 70 -2.99 -3.62 0.53
CA VAL A 70 -3.20 -4.90 -0.15
C VAL A 70 -2.06 -5.82 0.25
N PRO A 71 -2.31 -7.09 0.62
CA PRO A 71 -1.26 -8.00 1.08
C PRO A 71 -0.07 -8.12 0.11
N LEU A 72 1.14 -8.18 0.67
CA LEU A 72 2.42 -8.04 -0.02
C LEU A 72 3.26 -9.31 0.08
N ARG A 73 4.06 -9.61 -0.94
CA ARG A 73 5.10 -10.66 -0.90
C ARG A 73 6.34 -10.23 -1.67
N GLN A 74 7.45 -10.91 -1.42
CA GLN A 74 8.59 -10.85 -2.34
C GLN A 74 8.20 -11.54 -3.66
N ASP A 75 8.38 -10.81 -4.76
CA ASP A 75 8.06 -11.27 -6.11
C ASP A 75 9.22 -12.04 -6.76
N ASP A 76 10.46 -11.68 -6.44
CA ASP A 76 11.67 -12.44 -6.81
C ASP A 76 12.73 -12.29 -5.71
N PRO A 77 12.74 -13.18 -4.69
CA PRO A 77 13.68 -13.07 -3.57
C PRO A 77 15.16 -13.16 -3.96
N VAL A 78 15.48 -13.77 -5.12
CA VAL A 78 16.85 -13.99 -5.57
C VAL A 78 17.37 -12.76 -6.32
N LYS A 79 16.63 -12.30 -7.34
CA LYS A 79 17.06 -11.16 -8.18
C LYS A 79 16.71 -9.81 -7.57
N LYS A 80 15.66 -9.74 -6.76
CA LYS A 80 15.12 -8.51 -6.17
C LYS A 80 14.89 -8.72 -4.66
N PRO A 81 15.96 -8.94 -3.88
CA PRO A 81 15.86 -9.41 -2.49
C PRO A 81 15.11 -8.46 -1.56
N VAL A 82 15.03 -7.16 -1.89
CA VAL A 82 14.32 -6.14 -1.09
C VAL A 82 13.02 -5.65 -1.72
N SER A 83 12.57 -6.31 -2.79
CA SER A 83 11.32 -6.00 -3.48
C SER A 83 10.12 -6.62 -2.77
N LEU A 84 9.04 -5.85 -2.67
CA LEU A 84 7.72 -6.35 -2.29
C LEU A 84 6.69 -5.84 -3.29
N VAL A 85 5.81 -6.74 -3.72
CA VAL A 85 4.71 -6.45 -4.61
C VAL A 85 3.42 -6.99 -3.99
N ALA A 86 2.39 -6.16 -4.03
CA ALA A 86 1.05 -6.52 -3.58
C ALA A 86 0.46 -7.59 -4.49
N ASP A 87 -0.31 -8.50 -3.92
CA ASP A 87 -1.14 -9.42 -4.69
C ASP A 87 -2.37 -8.67 -5.21
N PHE A 88 -2.31 -8.19 -6.45
CA PHE A 88 -3.37 -7.38 -7.07
C PHE A 88 -4.73 -8.09 -7.10
N THR A 89 -4.74 -9.43 -7.07
CA THR A 89 -5.98 -10.22 -7.03
C THR A 89 -6.74 -10.02 -5.72
N LEU A 90 -6.06 -9.59 -4.65
CA LEU A 90 -6.63 -9.32 -3.34
C LEU A 90 -7.11 -7.87 -3.16
N LEU A 91 -6.91 -7.00 -4.16
CA LEU A 91 -7.34 -5.59 -4.08
C LEU A 91 -8.85 -5.45 -3.80
N PRO A 92 -9.78 -6.17 -4.48
CA PRO A 92 -11.20 -6.08 -4.16
C PRO A 92 -11.48 -6.47 -2.71
N LYS A 93 -10.83 -7.52 -2.21
CA LYS A 93 -11.04 -7.99 -0.83
C LYS A 93 -10.48 -7.02 0.22
N ALA A 94 -9.35 -6.39 -0.09
CA ALA A 94 -8.77 -5.34 0.76
C ALA A 94 -9.68 -4.11 0.84
N ILE A 95 -10.33 -3.73 -0.28
CA ILE A 95 -11.31 -2.64 -0.33
C ILE A 95 -12.53 -2.96 0.53
N GLU A 96 -13.12 -4.16 0.40
CA GLU A 96 -14.27 -4.59 1.21
C GLU A 96 -13.99 -4.46 2.71
N LEU A 97 -12.85 -4.98 3.17
CA LEU A 97 -12.49 -4.91 4.60
C LEU A 97 -12.12 -3.50 5.04
N ALA A 98 -11.49 -2.70 4.19
CA ALA A 98 -11.16 -1.31 4.49
C ALA A 98 -12.41 -0.43 4.67
N LEU A 99 -13.49 -0.70 3.93
CA LEU A 99 -14.80 -0.05 4.15
C LEU A 99 -15.39 -0.38 5.53
N GLU A 100 -15.08 -1.56 6.08
CA GLU A 100 -15.41 -1.94 7.46
C GLU A 100 -14.39 -1.46 8.50
N GLY A 101 -13.38 -0.71 8.08
CA GLY A 101 -12.30 -0.24 8.94
C GLY A 101 -11.26 -1.29 9.30
N LYS A 102 -11.21 -2.43 8.59
CA LYS A 102 -10.37 -3.60 8.89
C LYS A 102 -9.24 -3.78 7.87
N GLN A 103 -8.06 -4.11 8.35
CA GLN A 103 -6.94 -4.54 7.52
C GLN A 103 -7.12 -6.00 7.10
N LEU A 104 -7.00 -6.29 5.81
CA LEU A 104 -6.96 -7.66 5.29
C LEU A 104 -5.73 -8.40 5.86
N GLN A 105 -5.96 -9.61 6.36
CA GLN A 105 -4.93 -10.48 6.93
C GLN A 105 -4.82 -11.80 6.13
N PRO A 106 -3.62 -12.42 6.07
CA PRO A 106 -2.34 -11.86 6.52
C PRO A 106 -1.86 -10.72 5.60
N VAL A 107 -1.23 -9.68 6.17
CA VAL A 107 -0.67 -8.55 5.38
C VAL A 107 0.58 -8.96 4.59
N PHE A 108 1.43 -9.80 5.17
CA PHE A 108 2.63 -10.31 4.52
C PHE A 108 2.40 -11.77 4.13
N LEU A 109 2.49 -12.03 2.84
CA LEU A 109 2.29 -13.33 2.20
C LEU A 109 3.64 -14.02 2.00
N PRO A 110 3.65 -15.37 1.89
CA PRO A 110 4.87 -16.09 1.54
C PRO A 110 5.38 -15.66 0.15
N PRO A 111 6.70 -15.68 -0.09
CA PRO A 111 7.29 -15.35 -1.38
C PRO A 111 6.70 -16.17 -2.52
N HIS A 112 6.75 -15.65 -3.75
CA HIS A 112 6.51 -16.49 -4.92
C HIS A 112 7.57 -17.58 -4.97
N THR A 113 7.18 -18.80 -4.61
CA THR A 113 8.07 -19.96 -4.67
C THR A 113 7.76 -20.68 -5.98
N SER A 114 8.50 -20.36 -7.04
CA SER A 114 8.64 -21.28 -8.16
C SER A 114 9.74 -22.26 -7.76
N LEU A 115 9.36 -23.38 -7.12
CA LEU A 115 10.26 -24.54 -7.00
C LEU A 115 10.38 -25.22 -8.37
#